data_AF-A0A9W4IED5-F1
#
_entry.id   AF-A0A9W4IED5-F1
#
_cell.length_a   1.000
_cell.length_b   1.000
_cell.length_c   1.000
_cell.angle_alpha   90.00
_cell.angle_beta   90.00
_cell.angle_gamma   90.00
#
_symmetry.space_group_name_H-M   'P 1'
#
loop_
_entity.id
_entity.type
_entity.pdbx_description
1 polymer ?
#
loop_
_entity_poly.entity_id
_entity_poly.type
_entity_poly.pdbx_seq_one_letter_code
_entity_poly.pdbx_strand_id
1 'polypeptide(L)'
;MNLYPADSGVQTREIIPAVMIRLDKDQECYDFLKRWATHGNVYGEQSYHDSEPFLNIKDANPLEPVEPFLRNMEELPHIVCLTLIKIRLYIIMMNKVGPALANASPKDREIVDGMLVLNKSSIATNPNIASLEGLALADASMTVMCQIQTLYDAVNDYNPLIWPELLDPDETVGNAPMGKGLSQREQANAVQLWTWLAWAETYGATQFLHGLFTKQDAFLCPGIWN
;
A
#
# COMPACT_ATOMS: atom_id res chain seq x y z
N MET A 1 -16.56 -1.88 -35.00
CA MET A 1 -16.54 -1.44 -33.59
C MET A 1 -16.35 -2.71 -32.76
N ASN A 2 -15.10 -3.14 -32.60
CA ASN A 2 -14.76 -4.28 -31.74
C ASN A 2 -14.44 -3.70 -30.36
N LEU A 3 -15.42 -3.79 -29.47
CA LEU A 3 -15.19 -3.67 -28.04
C LEU A 3 -14.47 -4.97 -27.62
N TYR A 4 -13.30 -4.84 -27.00
CA TYR A 4 -12.38 -5.89 -26.52
C TYR A 4 -11.38 -6.47 -27.54
N PRO A 5 -10.16 -5.91 -27.63
CA PRO A 5 -8.98 -6.69 -27.95
C PRO A 5 -8.49 -7.45 -26.69
N ALA A 6 -7.77 -8.53 -26.94
CA ALA A 6 -7.44 -9.60 -26.00
C ALA A 6 -6.41 -9.23 -24.90
N ASP A 7 -6.80 -8.39 -23.94
CA ASP A 7 -5.91 -7.91 -22.85
C ASP A 7 -6.60 -7.76 -21.47
N SER A 8 -7.68 -8.52 -21.23
CA SER A 8 -8.48 -8.44 -19.99
C SER A 8 -7.76 -8.93 -18.72
N GLY A 9 -6.64 -9.66 -18.85
CA GLY A 9 -5.85 -10.15 -17.72
C GLY A 9 -5.00 -9.07 -17.04
N VAL A 10 -4.45 -8.14 -17.82
CA VAL A 10 -3.59 -7.05 -17.31
C VAL A 10 -4.43 -6.03 -16.53
N GLN A 11 -5.64 -5.71 -16.99
CA GLN A 11 -6.56 -4.80 -16.28
C GLN A 11 -7.00 -5.34 -14.91
N THR A 12 -7.21 -6.65 -14.81
CA THR A 12 -7.76 -7.25 -13.58
C THR A 12 -6.71 -7.27 -12.47
N ARG A 13 -5.43 -7.52 -12.79
CA ARG A 13 -4.41 -7.66 -11.74
C ARG A 13 -4.01 -6.35 -11.06
N GLU A 14 -4.00 -5.23 -11.78
CA GLU A 14 -3.57 -3.94 -11.22
C GLU A 14 -4.61 -3.37 -10.22
N ILE A 15 -5.89 -3.71 -10.40
CA ILE A 15 -6.98 -3.26 -9.52
C ILE A 15 -7.24 -4.19 -8.34
N ILE A 16 -6.82 -5.47 -8.43
CA ILE A 16 -7.04 -6.47 -7.36
C ILE A 16 -6.58 -5.96 -5.99
N PRO A 17 -5.35 -5.43 -5.82
CA PRO A 17 -4.89 -4.96 -4.52
C PRO A 17 -5.79 -3.89 -3.91
N ALA A 18 -6.20 -2.90 -4.70
CA ALA A 18 -7.09 -1.83 -4.26
C ALA A 18 -8.47 -2.38 -3.84
N VAL A 19 -9.04 -3.33 -4.59
CA VAL A 19 -10.31 -3.98 -4.24
C VAL A 19 -10.19 -4.78 -2.95
N MET A 20 -9.08 -5.51 -2.74
CA MET A 20 -8.87 -6.28 -1.52
C MET A 20 -8.77 -5.38 -0.28
N ILE A 21 -8.09 -4.24 -0.38
CA ILE A 21 -7.99 -3.26 0.72
C ILE A 21 -9.38 -2.72 1.09
N ARG A 22 -10.22 -2.39 0.10
CA ARG A 22 -11.59 -1.91 0.33
C ARG A 22 -12.51 -2.96 0.97
N LEU A 23 -12.16 -4.24 0.85
CA LEU A 23 -12.87 -5.36 1.46
C LEU A 23 -12.26 -5.76 2.83
N ASP A 24 -11.36 -4.94 3.39
CA ASP A 24 -10.61 -5.20 4.63
C ASP A 24 -9.80 -6.52 4.63
N LYS A 25 -9.42 -6.98 3.42
CA LYS A 25 -8.58 -8.17 3.19
C LYS A 25 -7.10 -7.79 3.10
N ASP A 26 -6.63 -6.99 4.05
CA ASP A 26 -5.28 -6.40 3.99
C ASP A 26 -4.18 -7.46 4.09
N GLN A 27 -4.35 -8.52 4.89
CA GLN A 27 -3.39 -9.62 4.97
C GLN A 27 -3.30 -10.38 3.64
N GLU A 28 -4.45 -10.73 3.06
CA GLU A 28 -4.50 -11.43 1.78
C GLU A 28 -3.97 -10.55 0.65
N CYS A 29 -4.19 -9.23 0.74
CA CYS A 29 -3.63 -8.26 -0.20
C CYS A 29 -2.10 -8.21 -0.10
N TYR A 30 -1.56 -8.19 1.13
CA TYR A 30 -0.12 -8.27 1.35
C TYR A 30 0.48 -9.58 0.81
N ASP A 31 -0.17 -10.72 1.06
CA ASP A 31 0.25 -12.02 0.55
C ASP A 31 0.23 -12.06 -1.00
N PHE A 32 -0.79 -11.46 -1.62
CA PHE A 32 -0.90 -11.30 -3.06
C PHE A 32 0.26 -10.45 -3.62
N LEU A 33 0.49 -9.27 -3.06
CA LEU A 33 1.57 -8.37 -3.49
C LEU A 33 2.95 -9.03 -3.31
N LYS A 34 3.15 -9.75 -2.19
CA LYS A 34 4.41 -10.47 -1.93
C LYS A 34 4.66 -11.55 -2.98
N ARG A 35 3.62 -12.27 -3.39
CA ARG A 35 3.72 -13.29 -4.45
C ARG A 35 4.23 -12.68 -5.75
N TRP A 36 3.72 -11.52 -6.14
CA TRP A 36 4.18 -10.80 -7.33
C TRP A 36 5.61 -10.27 -7.18
N ALA A 37 5.94 -9.64 -6.06
CA ALA A 37 7.28 -9.13 -5.79
C ALA A 37 8.38 -10.21 -5.81
N THR A 38 8.04 -11.43 -5.40
CA THR A 38 9.02 -12.52 -5.29
C THR A 38 9.18 -13.31 -6.59
N HIS A 39 8.17 -13.36 -7.48
CA HIS A 39 8.16 -14.29 -8.61
C HIS A 39 7.65 -13.70 -9.94
N GLY A 40 7.17 -12.46 -9.99
CA GLY A 40 6.57 -11.82 -11.18
C GLY A 40 7.48 -11.74 -12.41
N ASN A 41 8.79 -12.02 -12.26
CA ASN A 41 9.78 -12.00 -13.34
C ASN A 41 10.48 -13.36 -13.60
N VAL A 42 10.15 -14.44 -12.88
CA VAL A 42 10.91 -15.71 -12.99
C VAL A 42 10.42 -16.61 -14.13
N TYR A 43 9.17 -16.45 -14.55
CA TYR A 43 8.59 -17.31 -15.59
C TYR A 43 7.82 -16.46 -16.59
N GLY A 44 8.40 -16.27 -17.78
CA GLY A 44 7.63 -15.78 -18.92
C GLY A 44 6.48 -16.76 -19.18
N GLU A 45 5.24 -16.32 -18.94
CA GLU A 45 3.95 -16.91 -19.34
C GLU A 45 3.70 -18.43 -19.16
N GLN A 46 4.63 -19.23 -18.61
CA GLN A 46 4.62 -20.70 -18.77
C GLN A 46 4.64 -21.56 -17.50
N SER A 47 4.49 -21.03 -16.29
CA SER A 47 4.38 -21.91 -15.12
C SER A 47 3.40 -21.43 -14.04
N TYR A 48 2.12 -21.39 -14.41
CA TYR A 48 1.04 -21.52 -13.43
C TYR A 48 0.73 -23.01 -13.25
N HIS A 49 1.59 -23.72 -12.52
CA HIS A 49 1.23 -25.03 -11.99
C HIS A 49 0.82 -24.86 -10.53
N ASP A 50 -0.38 -25.32 -10.18
CA ASP A 50 -1.00 -25.24 -8.85
C ASP A 50 -0.19 -25.88 -7.71
N SER A 51 0.95 -26.52 -8.00
CA SER A 51 1.85 -27.19 -7.06
C SER A 51 3.07 -26.36 -6.64
N GLU A 52 3.21 -25.12 -7.08
CA GLU A 52 4.35 -24.27 -6.76
C GLU A 52 4.29 -23.74 -5.30
N PRO A 53 5.35 -23.86 -4.48
CA PRO A 53 5.36 -23.43 -3.07
C PRO A 53 4.98 -21.96 -2.85
N PHE A 54 5.21 -21.09 -3.85
CA PHE A 54 4.90 -19.66 -3.79
C PHE A 54 3.42 -19.33 -4.03
N LEU A 55 2.64 -20.26 -4.61
CA LEU A 55 1.17 -20.12 -4.68
C LEU A 55 0.50 -20.29 -3.31
N ASN A 56 1.26 -20.72 -2.30
CA ASN A 56 0.82 -20.93 -0.93
C ASN A 56 1.35 -19.88 0.06
N ILE A 57 1.83 -18.72 -0.41
CA ILE A 57 2.09 -17.59 0.50
C ILE A 57 0.76 -17.22 1.14
N LYS A 58 0.70 -17.41 2.46
CA LYS A 58 -0.43 -17.11 3.32
C LYS A 58 0.10 -16.66 4.68
N ASP A 59 -0.53 -15.65 5.26
CA ASP A 59 -0.19 -15.10 6.57
C ASP A 59 1.27 -14.62 6.63
N ALA A 60 1.81 -14.14 5.51
CA ALA A 60 3.17 -13.64 5.44
C ALA A 60 3.38 -12.51 6.44
N ASN A 61 4.59 -12.43 7.00
CA ASN A 61 4.91 -11.41 7.99
C ASN A 61 4.89 -10.01 7.32
N PRO A 62 3.96 -9.13 7.70
CA PRO A 62 3.84 -7.81 7.08
C PRO A 62 4.93 -6.83 7.54
N LEU A 63 5.83 -7.23 8.44
CA LEU A 63 7.00 -6.46 8.86
C LEU A 63 8.24 -6.72 7.99
N GLU A 64 8.18 -7.65 7.04
CA GLU A 64 9.32 -7.95 6.18
C GLU A 64 9.80 -6.71 5.39
N PRO A 65 11.10 -6.68 5.04
CA PRO A 65 11.68 -5.58 4.26
C PRO A 65 10.96 -5.36 2.92
N VAL A 66 10.91 -4.11 2.45
CA VAL A 66 10.13 -3.71 1.26
C VAL A 66 10.92 -3.72 -0.04
N GLU A 67 12.25 -3.85 0.03
CA GLU A 67 13.15 -3.85 -1.12
C GLU A 67 12.81 -4.90 -2.19
N PRO A 68 12.30 -6.11 -1.85
CA PRO A 68 11.86 -7.06 -2.88
C PRO A 68 10.74 -6.53 -3.77
N PHE A 69 9.83 -5.70 -3.23
CA PHE A 69 8.71 -5.12 -3.97
C PHE A 69 9.16 -4.02 -4.94
N LEU A 70 10.29 -3.38 -4.64
CA LEU A 70 10.85 -2.29 -5.45
C LEU A 70 11.67 -2.77 -6.65
N ARG A 71 11.84 -4.10 -6.82
CA ARG A 71 12.58 -4.68 -7.96
C ARG A 71 11.82 -4.54 -9.28
N ASN A 72 10.51 -4.37 -9.25
CA ASN A 72 9.65 -4.22 -10.42
C ASN A 72 8.84 -2.92 -10.36
N MET A 73 9.49 -1.80 -10.61
CA MET A 73 8.84 -0.48 -10.65
C MET A 73 7.85 -0.30 -11.82
N GLU A 74 7.70 -1.29 -12.71
CA GLU A 74 6.66 -1.27 -13.76
C GLU A 74 5.25 -1.49 -13.17
N GLU A 75 5.12 -2.09 -11.97
CA GLU A 75 3.85 -2.36 -11.29
C GLU A 75 3.51 -1.28 -10.23
N LEU A 76 3.54 -0.01 -10.63
CA LEU A 76 3.28 1.12 -9.73
C LEU A 76 2.00 1.02 -8.89
N PRO A 77 0.84 0.53 -9.42
CA PRO A 77 -0.37 0.39 -8.62
C PRO A 77 -0.20 -0.56 -7.43
N HIS A 78 0.64 -1.60 -7.58
CA HIS A 78 0.94 -2.55 -6.51
C HIS A 78 1.76 -1.90 -5.40
N ILE A 79 2.78 -1.11 -5.76
CA ILE A 79 3.63 -0.40 -4.81
C ILE A 79 2.82 0.67 -4.06
N VAL A 80 1.92 1.37 -4.76
CA VAL A 80 1.02 2.35 -4.16
C VAL A 80 0.01 1.69 -3.21
N CYS A 81 -0.53 0.53 -3.58
CA CYS A 81 -1.38 -0.25 -2.66
C CYS A 81 -0.60 -0.81 -1.46
N LEU A 82 0.65 -1.27 -1.66
CA LEU A 82 1.52 -1.70 -0.57
C LEU A 82 1.78 -0.56 0.41
N THR A 83 2.00 0.66 -0.10
CA THR A 83 2.17 1.87 0.72
C THR A 83 0.93 2.09 1.60
N LEU A 84 -0.27 1.97 1.02
CA LEU A 84 -1.52 2.07 1.77
C LEU A 84 -1.66 0.98 2.86
N ILE A 85 -1.29 -0.28 2.56
CA ILE A 85 -1.27 -1.36 3.55
C ILE A 85 -0.32 -1.03 4.70
N LYS A 86 0.87 -0.52 4.41
CA LYS A 86 1.85 -0.13 5.44
C LYS A 86 1.33 1.03 6.30
N ILE A 87 0.65 2.01 5.70
CA ILE A 87 -0.03 3.10 6.44
C ILE A 87 -1.14 2.53 7.35
N ARG A 88 -2.00 1.65 6.83
CA ARG A 88 -3.06 0.99 7.63
C ARG A 88 -2.47 0.19 8.79
N LEU A 89 -1.38 -0.54 8.55
CA LEU A 89 -0.64 -1.28 9.57
C LEU A 89 -0.06 -0.37 10.65
N TYR A 90 0.53 0.76 10.25
CA TYR A 90 1.03 1.77 11.19
C TYR A 90 -0.10 2.32 12.07
N ILE A 91 -1.25 2.65 11.50
CA ILE A 91 -2.42 3.12 12.26
C ILE A 91 -2.90 2.05 13.25
N ILE A 92 -2.97 0.78 12.83
CA ILE A 92 -3.31 -0.35 13.72
C ILE A 92 -2.34 -0.43 14.91
N MET A 93 -1.04 -0.26 14.68
CA MET A 93 -0.04 -0.26 15.76
C MET A 93 -0.20 0.94 16.69
N MET A 94 -0.44 2.13 16.14
CA MET A 94 -0.69 3.34 16.93
C MET A 94 -1.94 3.20 17.82
N ASN A 95 -2.99 2.55 17.32
CA ASN A 95 -4.19 2.25 18.11
C ASN A 95 -3.89 1.34 19.31
N LYS A 96 -2.89 0.44 19.21
CA LYS A 96 -2.49 -0.48 20.31
C LYS A 96 -1.72 0.22 21.41
N VAL A 97 -0.98 1.29 21.11
CA VAL A 97 -0.28 2.12 22.12
C VAL A 97 -1.29 2.84 23.03
N GLY A 98 -2.55 2.88 22.61
CA GLY A 98 -3.69 3.27 23.41
C GLY A 98 -4.13 4.71 23.12
N PRO A 99 -5.36 5.06 23.50
CA PRO A 99 -5.93 6.31 23.08
C PRO A 99 -5.40 7.46 23.94
N ALA A 100 -4.83 8.48 23.31
CA ALA A 100 -4.74 9.84 23.85
C ALA A 100 -6.14 10.49 24.02
N LEU A 101 -7.15 9.71 24.41
CA LEU A 101 -8.58 9.99 24.18
C LEU A 101 -9.35 10.35 25.44
N ALA A 102 -8.69 10.40 26.60
CA ALA A 102 -9.35 10.92 27.79
C ALA A 102 -9.82 12.39 27.59
N ASN A 103 -9.20 13.14 26.66
CA ASN A 103 -9.44 14.56 26.43
C ASN A 103 -9.70 14.95 24.95
N ALA A 104 -9.97 14.00 24.06
CA ALA A 104 -10.13 14.28 22.63
C ALA A 104 -11.42 15.06 22.32
N SER A 105 -11.32 16.09 21.47
CA SER A 105 -12.48 16.88 21.02
C SER A 105 -13.45 16.02 20.19
N PRO A 106 -14.72 16.43 19.99
CA PRO A 106 -15.66 15.67 19.16
C PRO A 106 -15.14 15.38 17.74
N LYS A 107 -14.38 16.31 17.16
CA LYS A 107 -13.74 16.14 15.84
C LYS A 107 -12.62 15.09 15.89
N ASP A 108 -11.84 15.08 16.97
CA ASP A 108 -10.77 14.10 17.16
C ASP A 108 -11.34 12.70 17.46
N ARG A 109 -12.55 12.61 18.03
CA ARG A 109 -13.25 11.34 18.23
C ARG A 109 -13.68 10.70 16.92
N GLU A 110 -14.25 11.47 15.99
CA GLU A 110 -14.59 10.95 14.65
C GLU A 110 -13.35 10.41 13.93
N ILE A 111 -12.23 11.12 14.07
CA ILE A 111 -10.94 10.69 13.52
C ILE A 111 -10.49 9.37 14.14
N VAL A 112 -10.54 9.28 15.46
CA VAL A 112 -10.12 8.07 16.18
C VAL A 112 -11.07 6.90 15.90
N ASP A 113 -12.38 7.12 15.87
CA ASP A 113 -13.36 6.07 15.57
C ASP A 113 -13.12 5.51 14.16
N GLY A 114 -12.84 6.37 13.18
CA GLY A 114 -12.44 5.96 11.83
C GLY A 114 -11.16 5.13 11.81
N MET A 115 -10.14 5.53 12.57
CA MET A 115 -8.88 4.77 12.70
C MET A 115 -9.08 3.43 13.42
N LEU A 116 -9.97 3.34 14.40
CA LEU A 116 -10.25 2.12 15.16
C LEU A 116 -10.97 1.05 14.32
N VAL A 117 -11.68 1.44 13.24
CA VAL A 117 -12.27 0.47 12.30
C VAL A 117 -11.20 -0.46 11.72
N LEU A 118 -9.98 0.04 11.49
CA LEU A 118 -8.86 -0.75 10.95
C LEU A 118 -8.42 -1.89 11.86
N ASN A 119 -8.73 -1.85 13.16
CA ASN A 119 -8.42 -2.97 14.07
C ASN A 119 -9.20 -4.25 13.71
N LYS A 120 -10.22 -4.16 12.85
CA LYS A 120 -10.96 -5.31 12.31
C LYS A 120 -10.35 -5.88 11.03
N SER A 121 -9.36 -5.21 10.45
CA SER A 121 -8.67 -5.66 9.24
C SER A 121 -8.00 -7.01 9.44
N SER A 122 -7.96 -7.85 8.39
CA SER A 122 -7.33 -9.18 8.48
C SER A 122 -5.86 -9.12 8.89
N ILE A 123 -5.12 -8.06 8.51
CA ILE A 123 -3.71 -7.87 8.86
C ILE A 123 -3.49 -7.65 10.36
N ALA A 124 -4.47 -7.11 11.08
CA ALA A 124 -4.40 -6.89 12.52
C ALA A 124 -4.34 -8.22 13.30
N THR A 125 -4.89 -9.29 12.70
CA THR A 125 -4.95 -10.63 13.28
C THR A 125 -3.71 -11.48 12.97
N ASN A 126 -2.80 -11.01 12.10
CA ASN A 126 -1.56 -11.70 11.80
C ASN A 126 -0.76 -11.93 13.10
N PRO A 127 -0.24 -13.14 13.38
CA PRO A 127 0.49 -13.43 14.62
C PRO A 127 1.68 -12.50 14.88
N ASN A 128 2.38 -12.05 13.83
CA ASN A 128 3.51 -11.11 13.93
C ASN A 128 3.08 -9.69 14.30
N ILE A 129 1.78 -9.38 14.18
CA ILE A 129 1.20 -8.09 14.52
C ILE A 129 0.41 -8.19 15.82
N ALA A 130 -0.46 -9.18 15.94
CA ALA A 130 -1.34 -9.42 17.08
C ALA A 130 -0.55 -9.49 18.41
N SER A 131 0.61 -10.15 18.39
CA SER A 131 1.46 -10.36 19.57
C SER A 131 2.35 -9.18 19.97
N LEU A 132 2.38 -8.10 19.17
CA LEU A 132 3.23 -6.94 19.46
C LEU A 132 2.69 -6.11 20.62
N GLU A 133 3.54 -5.88 21.61
CA GLU A 133 3.28 -5.03 22.79
C GLU A 133 4.55 -4.30 23.22
N GLY A 134 4.40 -3.26 24.05
CA GLY A 134 5.51 -2.55 24.70
C GLY A 134 6.58 -2.03 23.71
N LEU A 135 7.85 -2.30 24.03
CA LEU A 135 8.99 -1.85 23.21
C LEU A 135 8.98 -2.50 21.81
N ALA A 136 8.58 -3.76 21.70
CA ALA A 136 8.52 -4.45 20.40
C ALA A 136 7.48 -3.80 19.47
N LEU A 137 6.35 -3.34 20.01
CA LEU A 137 5.36 -2.56 19.26
C LEU A 137 5.94 -1.22 18.80
N ALA A 138 6.70 -0.53 19.65
CA ALA A 138 7.34 0.74 19.29
C ALA A 138 8.38 0.57 18.18
N ASP A 139 9.25 -0.43 18.30
CA ASP A 139 10.28 -0.75 17.30
C ASP A 139 9.66 -1.16 15.95
N ALA A 140 8.60 -1.98 15.99
CA ALA A 140 7.85 -2.36 14.80
C ALA A 140 7.16 -1.15 14.15
N SER A 141 6.58 -0.24 14.94
CA SER A 141 5.95 0.99 14.43
C SER A 141 6.95 1.87 13.70
N MET A 142 8.16 2.03 14.28
CA MET A 142 9.25 2.76 13.63
C MET A 142 9.72 2.07 12.35
N THR A 143 9.83 0.75 12.37
CA THR A 143 10.19 -0.05 11.18
C THR A 143 9.19 0.17 10.05
N VAL A 144 7.88 0.11 10.35
CA VAL A 144 6.83 0.34 9.36
C VAL A 144 6.87 1.77 8.84
N MET A 145 7.10 2.77 9.70
CA MET A 145 7.28 4.15 9.27
C MET A 145 8.42 4.30 8.24
N CYS A 146 9.56 3.64 8.50
CA CYS A 146 10.69 3.63 7.57
C CYS A 146 10.38 2.94 6.24
N GLN A 147 9.60 1.85 6.30
CA GLN A 147 9.13 1.17 5.10
C GLN A 147 8.19 2.05 4.27
N ILE A 148 7.28 2.80 4.91
CA ILE A 148 6.41 3.77 4.22
C ILE A 148 7.25 4.85 3.53
N GLN A 149 8.22 5.41 4.23
CA GLN A 149 9.13 6.41 3.68
C GLN A 149 9.89 5.85 2.45
N THR A 150 10.44 4.64 2.57
CA THR A 150 11.17 3.98 1.48
C THR A 150 10.29 3.77 0.24
N LEU A 151 9.04 3.32 0.43
CA LEU A 151 8.07 3.14 -0.66
C LEU A 151 7.69 4.48 -1.29
N TYR A 152 7.45 5.49 -0.45
CA TYR A 152 7.13 6.85 -0.89
C TYR A 152 8.25 7.42 -1.77
N ASP A 153 9.48 7.40 -1.27
CA ASP A 153 10.66 7.95 -1.96
C ASP A 153 10.89 7.21 -3.28
N ALA A 154 10.79 5.87 -3.28
CA ALA A 154 10.96 5.08 -4.50
C ALA A 154 9.92 5.42 -5.59
N VAL A 155 8.64 5.58 -5.22
CA VAL A 155 7.59 5.98 -6.17
C VAL A 155 7.81 7.41 -6.65
N ASN A 156 8.19 8.33 -5.75
CA ASN A 156 8.44 9.73 -6.08
C ASN A 156 9.64 9.90 -7.03
N ASP A 157 10.72 9.16 -6.77
CA ASP A 157 11.93 9.16 -7.61
C ASP A 157 11.65 8.56 -9.00
N TYR A 158 10.78 7.56 -9.08
CA TYR A 158 10.38 6.95 -10.35
C TYR A 158 9.41 7.83 -11.16
N ASN A 159 8.38 8.36 -10.50
CA ASN A 159 7.38 9.22 -11.11
C ASN A 159 6.81 10.21 -10.08
N PRO A 160 7.30 11.46 -10.06
CA PRO A 160 6.95 12.45 -9.03
C PRO A 160 5.51 12.98 -9.15
N LEU A 161 4.78 12.62 -10.22
CA LEU A 161 3.39 13.03 -10.40
C LEU A 161 2.42 12.17 -9.57
N ILE A 162 2.81 10.96 -9.18
CA ILE A 162 1.90 9.99 -8.56
C ILE A 162 1.32 10.49 -7.24
N TRP A 163 2.16 10.90 -6.29
CA TRP A 163 1.66 11.32 -4.97
C TRP A 163 0.84 12.61 -5.02
N PRO A 164 1.25 13.66 -5.76
CA PRO A 164 0.42 14.84 -5.95
C PRO A 164 -0.95 14.52 -6.58
N GLU A 165 -0.99 13.73 -7.67
CA GLU A 165 -2.25 13.39 -8.34
C GLU A 165 -3.15 12.47 -7.49
N LEU A 166 -2.57 11.64 -6.63
CA LEU A 166 -3.33 10.84 -5.69
C LEU A 166 -3.95 11.68 -4.55
N LEU A 167 -3.32 12.78 -4.17
CA LEU A 167 -3.82 13.69 -3.12
C LEU A 167 -4.85 14.70 -3.64
N ASP A 168 -4.74 15.08 -4.90
CA ASP A 168 -5.64 16.00 -5.60
C ASP A 168 -6.12 15.35 -6.91
N PRO A 169 -7.07 14.39 -6.82
CA PRO A 169 -7.48 13.59 -7.97
C PRO A 169 -8.22 14.45 -8.99
N ASP A 170 -7.75 14.42 -10.25
CA ASP A 170 -8.49 15.01 -11.36
C ASP A 170 -9.72 14.14 -11.68
N GLU A 171 -10.92 14.70 -11.48
CA GLU A 171 -12.20 14.02 -11.75
C GLU A 171 -12.43 13.76 -13.25
N THR A 172 -11.60 14.32 -14.15
CA THR A 172 -11.72 14.16 -15.60
C THR A 172 -11.01 12.93 -16.17
N VAL A 173 -10.35 12.12 -15.32
CA VAL A 173 -9.65 10.88 -15.73
C VAL A 173 -10.67 9.79 -16.11
N GLY A 174 -11.19 9.88 -17.34
CA GLY A 174 -12.19 8.93 -17.84
C GLY A 174 -11.62 7.63 -18.42
N ASN A 175 -10.35 7.63 -18.85
CA ASN A 175 -9.64 6.45 -19.35
C ASN A 175 -8.12 6.61 -19.15
N ALA A 176 -7.48 5.67 -18.45
CA ALA A 176 -6.02 5.62 -18.37
C ALA A 176 -5.45 4.73 -19.50
N PRO A 177 -4.45 5.19 -20.26
CA PRO A 177 -3.81 4.36 -21.27
C PRO A 177 -3.00 3.22 -20.64
N MET A 178 -2.85 2.13 -21.38
CA MET A 178 -2.24 0.88 -20.90
C MET A 178 -1.06 0.47 -21.79
N GLY A 179 -0.14 -0.29 -21.20
CA GLY A 179 0.98 -0.91 -21.90
C GLY A 179 2.34 -0.37 -21.48
N LYS A 180 3.39 -0.88 -22.13
CA LYS A 180 4.76 -0.37 -21.90
C LYS A 180 4.95 0.97 -22.61
N GLY A 181 5.81 1.82 -22.05
CA GLY A 181 6.17 3.10 -22.66
C GLY A 181 5.19 4.25 -22.41
N LEU A 182 4.29 4.11 -21.42
CA LEU A 182 3.45 5.22 -20.96
C LEU A 182 4.31 6.38 -20.47
N SER A 183 3.89 7.61 -20.79
CA SER A 183 4.46 8.81 -20.18
C SER A 183 4.21 8.83 -18.66
N GLN A 184 5.01 9.61 -17.92
CA GLN A 184 4.82 9.75 -16.47
C GLN A 184 3.39 10.19 -16.10
N ARG A 185 2.79 11.11 -16.87
CA ARG A 185 1.41 11.55 -16.66
C ARG A 185 0.40 10.41 -16.83
N GLU A 186 0.58 9.61 -17.87
CA GLU A 186 -0.29 8.48 -18.17
C GLU A 186 -0.22 7.39 -17.10
N GLN A 187 0.98 7.13 -16.57
CA GLN A 187 1.18 6.21 -15.44
C GLN A 187 0.50 6.73 -14.17
N ALA A 188 0.63 8.03 -13.89
CA ALA A 188 0.05 8.63 -12.69
C ALA A 188 -1.50 8.62 -12.75
N ASN A 189 -2.08 8.96 -13.91
CA ASN A 189 -3.52 8.79 -14.16
C ASN A 189 -4.00 7.33 -13.97
N ALA A 190 -3.22 6.35 -14.43
CA ALA A 190 -3.57 4.92 -14.27
C ALA A 190 -3.57 4.50 -12.80
N VAL A 191 -2.51 4.87 -12.07
CA VAL A 191 -2.41 4.62 -10.63
C VAL A 191 -3.56 5.27 -9.88
N GLN A 192 -3.88 6.54 -10.17
CA GLN A 192 -4.99 7.25 -9.55
C GLN A 192 -6.31 6.50 -9.83
N LEU A 193 -6.60 6.19 -11.10
CA LEU A 193 -7.83 5.50 -11.49
C LEU A 193 -8.03 4.17 -10.75
N TRP A 194 -6.96 3.40 -10.57
CA TRP A 194 -7.06 2.05 -10.00
C TRP A 194 -6.98 2.02 -8.48
N THR A 195 -6.36 3.01 -7.84
CA THR A 195 -6.08 2.97 -6.40
C THR A 195 -6.85 4.01 -5.58
N TRP A 196 -7.32 5.11 -6.18
CA TRP A 196 -7.91 6.25 -5.48
C TRP A 196 -9.01 5.86 -4.50
N LEU A 197 -9.95 4.99 -4.89
CA LEU A 197 -11.06 4.60 -4.01
C LEU A 197 -10.58 3.90 -2.73
N ALA A 198 -9.52 3.09 -2.79
CA ALA A 198 -8.96 2.47 -1.59
C ALA A 198 -8.34 3.50 -0.65
N TRP A 199 -7.68 4.52 -1.19
CA TRP A 199 -7.10 5.63 -0.43
C TRP A 199 -8.18 6.54 0.17
N ALA A 200 -9.17 6.94 -0.63
CA ALA A 200 -10.27 7.80 -0.21
C ALA A 200 -11.14 7.17 0.88
N GLU A 201 -11.32 5.85 0.84
CA GLU A 201 -12.08 5.09 1.85
C GLU A 201 -11.26 4.76 3.11
N THR A 202 -9.92 4.87 3.06
CA THR A 202 -9.08 4.63 4.24
C THR A 202 -8.93 5.90 5.06
N TYR A 203 -9.61 5.94 6.20
CA TYR A 203 -9.59 7.10 7.09
C TYR A 203 -8.16 7.49 7.51
N GLY A 204 -7.79 8.76 7.31
CA GLY A 204 -6.48 9.29 7.70
C GLY A 204 -5.34 9.04 6.72
N ALA A 205 -5.53 8.24 5.67
CA ALA A 205 -4.45 7.86 4.76
C ALA A 205 -3.89 9.03 3.94
N THR A 206 -4.77 9.86 3.37
CA THR A 206 -4.35 11.04 2.59
C THR A 206 -3.73 12.12 3.48
N GLN A 207 -4.25 12.31 4.70
CA GLN A 207 -3.64 13.24 5.67
C GLN A 207 -2.26 12.77 6.12
N PHE A 208 -2.09 11.45 6.32
CA PHE A 208 -0.79 10.86 6.63
C PHE A 208 0.21 11.09 5.49
N LEU A 209 -0.19 10.80 4.25
CA LEU A 209 0.63 10.99 3.06
C LEU A 209 1.01 12.47 2.84
N HIS A 210 0.05 13.38 3.00
CA HIS A 210 0.31 14.82 2.96
C HIS A 210 1.29 15.27 4.07
N GLY A 211 1.21 14.65 5.25
CA GLY A 211 2.16 14.85 6.34
C GLY A 211 3.59 14.46 5.96
N LEU A 212 3.78 13.39 5.19
CA LEU A 212 5.09 13.01 4.64
C LEU A 212 5.58 14.01 3.60
N PHE A 213 4.71 14.37 2.64
CA PHE A 213 5.03 15.34 1.58
C PHE A 213 5.51 16.69 2.12
N THR A 214 4.91 17.16 3.21
CA THR A 214 5.22 18.46 3.83
C THR A 214 6.35 18.43 4.85
N LYS A 215 6.79 17.24 5.30
CA LYS A 215 7.81 17.07 6.36
C LYS A 215 9.01 16.27 5.88
N GLN A 216 9.51 16.57 4.68
CA GLN A 216 10.67 15.92 4.08
C GLN A 216 11.94 15.92 4.98
N ASP A 217 12.00 16.77 6.03
CA ASP A 217 13.16 16.90 6.92
C ASP A 217 13.00 16.33 8.35
N ALA A 218 11.86 15.75 8.75
CA ALA A 218 11.58 15.51 10.18
C ALA A 218 11.67 14.04 10.67
N PHE A 219 11.74 13.05 9.78
CA PHE A 219 11.74 11.63 10.17
C PHE A 219 12.82 10.85 9.42
N LEU A 220 14.07 11.24 9.61
CA LEU A 220 15.21 10.42 9.17
C LEU A 220 15.18 9.10 9.93
N CYS A 221 14.91 8.02 9.21
CA CYS A 221 15.15 6.67 9.71
C CYS A 221 16.63 6.54 10.06
N PRO A 222 16.97 6.25 11.33
CA PRO A 222 18.35 6.08 11.72
C PRO A 222 18.89 4.79 11.08
N GLY A 223 19.56 4.95 9.94
CA GLY A 223 20.46 3.95 9.36
C GLY A 223 19.90 3.15 8.19
N ILE A 224 20.05 3.68 6.97
CA ILE A 224 20.41 2.89 5.78
C ILE A 224 21.40 3.72 4.95
N TRP A 225 22.61 3.90 5.47
CA TRP A 225 23.78 4.26 4.66
C TRP A 225 25.01 3.62 5.31
N ASN A 226 25.44 2.47 4.77
CA ASN A 226 26.81 1.99 4.83
C ASN A 226 27.15 1.46 3.43
#